data_AF-A0A653UZK7-F1
#
_entry.id   AF-A0A653UZK7-F1
#
_cell.length_a   1.000
_cell.length_b   1.000
_cell.length_c   1.000
_cell.angle_alpha   90.00
_cell.angle_beta   90.00
_cell.angle_gamma   90.00
#
_symmetry.space_group_name_H-M   'P 1'
#
loop_
_entity.id
_entity.type
_entity.pdbx_description
1 polymer ?
#
loop_
_entity_poly.entity_id
_entity_poly.type
_entity_poly.pdbx_seq_one_letter_code
_entity_poly.pdbx_strand_id
1 'polypeptide(L)' 'METKPSVYQFNISYLSDYQLYWLNYELSTRCSKTELEVIRREHNLCKLIIHKSMLSLNDIQLILKENQIVFELTNERNI' A
#
# COMPACT_ATOMS: atom_id res chain seq x y z
N MET A 1 -21.58 10.66 5.78
CA MET A 1 -20.56 10.20 6.73
C MET A 1 -19.21 10.43 6.08
N GLU A 2 -18.39 11.34 6.60
CA GLU A 2 -17.02 11.51 6.11
C GLU A 2 -16.22 10.25 6.46
N THR A 3 -15.84 9.49 5.43
CA THR A 3 -14.89 8.38 5.57
C THR A 3 -13.56 8.97 5.99
N LYS A 4 -13.19 8.79 7.26
CA LYS A 4 -11.86 9.17 7.75
C LYS A 4 -10.80 8.55 6.81
N PRO A 5 -9.74 9.30 6.48
CA PRO A 5 -8.65 8.77 5.67
C PRO A 5 -8.10 7.52 6.36
N SER A 6 -8.12 6.39 5.66
CA SER A 6 -7.56 5.14 6.17
C SER A 6 -6.06 5.11 5.88
N VAL A 7 -5.29 4.62 6.85
CA VAL A 7 -3.85 4.39 6.71
C VAL A 7 -3.63 2.88 6.78
N TYR A 8 -3.02 2.33 5.74
CA TYR A 8 -2.69 0.90 5.67
C TYR A 8 -1.19 0.72 5.51
N GLN A 9 -0.61 -0.20 6.27
CA GLN A 9 0.83 -0.42 6.31
C GLN A 9 1.13 -1.89 6.01
N PHE A 10 2.08 -2.11 5.11
CA PHE A 10 2.48 -3.45 4.67
C PHE A 10 3.99 -3.58 4.70
N ASN A 11 4.48 -4.69 5.24
CA ASN A 11 5.85 -5.13 5.00
C ASN A 11 5.90 -5.87 3.66
N ILE A 12 6.84 -5.52 2.81
CA ILE A 12 7.02 -6.10 1.48
C ILE A 12 8.46 -6.60 1.36
N SER A 13 8.61 -7.87 0.97
CA SER A 13 9.92 -8.54 0.87
C SER A 13 10.76 -8.06 -0.30
N TYR A 14 10.11 -7.60 -1.37
CA TYR A 14 10.73 -7.03 -2.56
C TYR A 14 9.70 -6.19 -3.32
N LEU A 15 10.08 -4.98 -3.72
CA LEU A 15 9.25 -4.11 -4.55
C LEU A 15 10.13 -3.48 -5.63
N SER A 16 9.93 -3.87 -6.88
CA SER A 16 10.61 -3.24 -8.01
C SER A 16 10.04 -1.85 -8.31
N ASP A 17 10.83 -1.00 -8.97
CA ASP A 17 10.37 0.33 -9.40
C ASP A 17 9.20 0.23 -10.39
N TYR A 18 9.16 -0.84 -11.19
CA TYR A 18 8.06 -1.13 -12.11
C TYR A 18 6.76 -1.46 -11.37
N GLN A 19 6.82 -2.34 -10.37
CA GLN A 19 5.67 -2.65 -9.52
C GLN A 19 5.19 -1.42 -8.74
N LEU A 20 6.13 -0.60 -8.25
CA LEU A 20 5.80 0.66 -7.57
C LEU A 20 5.06 1.64 -8.49
N TYR A 21 5.53 1.79 -9.73
CA TYR A 21 4.88 2.61 -10.73
C TYR A 21 3.43 2.15 -11.00
N TRP A 22 3.25 0.85 -11.27
CA TRP A 22 1.93 0.28 -11.54
C TRP A 22 0.99 0.36 -10.34
N LEU A 23 1.49 0.08 -9.15
CA LEU A 23 0.72 0.19 -7.92
C LEU A 23 0.23 1.63 -7.71
N ASN A 24 1.10 2.63 -7.92
CA ASN A 24 0.70 4.03 -7.83
C ASN A 24 -0.35 4.40 -8.89
N TYR A 25 -0.20 3.89 -10.12
CA TYR A 25 -1.17 4.11 -11.19
C TYR A 25 -2.55 3.49 -10.87
N GLU A 26 -2.60 2.23 -10.42
CA GLU A 26 -3.87 1.56 -10.11
C GLU A 26 -4.57 2.17 -8.89
N LEU A 27 -3.82 2.54 -7.85
CA LEU A 27 -4.40 3.23 -6.70
C LEU A 27 -4.94 4.60 -7.08
N SER A 28 -4.21 5.36 -7.90
CA SER A 28 -4.61 6.70 -8.33
C SER A 28 -5.82 6.69 -9.27
N THR A 29 -5.96 5.67 -10.12
CA THR A 29 -7.12 5.50 -11.01
C THR A 29 -8.38 5.11 -10.25
N ARG A 30 -8.27 4.29 -9.19
CA ARG A 30 -9.42 3.91 -8.34
C ARG A 30 -9.74 4.97 -7.28
N CYS A 31 -8.74 5.68 -6.77
CA CYS A 31 -8.90 6.73 -5.77
C CYS A 31 -7.81 7.80 -5.91
N SER A 32 -8.18 8.93 -6.54
CA SER A 32 -7.27 10.03 -6.91
C SER A 32 -6.59 10.77 -5.75
N LYS A 33 -7.04 10.53 -4.51
CA LYS A 33 -6.45 11.12 -3.29
C LYS A 33 -5.54 10.15 -2.53
N THR A 34 -5.31 8.94 -3.07
CA THR A 34 -4.43 7.97 -2.45
C THR A 34 -2.99 8.47 -2.50
N GLU A 35 -2.34 8.52 -1.35
CA GLU A 35 -0.93 8.85 -1.23
C GLU A 35 -0.16 7.57 -0.87
N LEU A 36 0.97 7.36 -1.54
CA LEU A 36 1.78 6.15 -1.39
C LEU A 36 3.18 6.54 -0.94
N GLU A 37 3.61 5.95 0.17
CA GLU A 37 4.93 6.14 0.76
C GLU A 37 5.64 4.78 0.83
N VAL A 38 6.90 4.75 0.38
CA VAL A 38 7.74 3.54 0.43
C VAL A 38 8.99 3.85 1.24
N ILE A 39 9.12 3.18 2.38
CA ILE A 39 10.32 3.22 3.21
C ILE A 39 11.15 1.99 2.88
N ARG A 40 12.25 2.17 2.14
CA ARG A 40 13.20 1.09 1.85
C ARG A 40 14.07 0.82 3.09
N ARG A 41 14.14 -0.45 3.49
CA ARG A 41 15.01 -0.96 4.56
C ARG A 41 16.12 -1.80 3.94
N GLU A 42 17.08 -2.19 4.76
CA GLU A 42 18.17 -3.07 4.33
C GLU A 42 17.63 -4.43 3.83
N HIS A 43 18.40 -5.10 2.97
CA HIS A 43 18.10 -6.46 2.47
C HIS A 43 16.79 -6.60 1.67
N ASN A 44 16.45 -5.59 0.84
CA ASN A 44 15.26 -5.56 -0.04
C ASN A 44 13.90 -5.49 0.66
N LEU A 45 13.87 -5.47 1.99
CA LEU A 45 12.65 -5.25 2.75
C LEU A 45 12.20 -3.80 2.58
N CYS A 46 10.91 -3.57 2.37
CA CYS A 46 10.34 -2.23 2.35
C CYS A 46 9.03 -2.19 3.13
N LYS A 47 8.74 -1.02 3.70
CA LYS A 47 7.44 -0.72 4.31
C LYS A 47 6.67 0.13 3.32
N LEU A 48 5.55 -0.38 2.84
CA LEU A 48 4.60 0.35 2.01
C LEU A 48 3.51 0.93 2.90
N ILE A 49 3.29 2.24 2.81
CA ILE A 49 2.26 2.95 3.55
C ILE A 49 1.32 3.60 2.54
N ILE A 50 0.04 3.29 2.63
CA ILE A 50 -1.02 3.85 1.79
C ILE A 50 -1.87 4.75 2.67
N HIS A 51 -1.84 6.06 2.40
CA HIS A 51 -2.55 7.10 3.12
C HIS A 51 -3.75 7.60 2.32
N LYS A 52 -4.73 8.17 3.03
CA LYS A 52 -5.86 8.93 2.46
C LYS A 52 -6.65 8.19 1.38
N SER A 53 -6.60 6.87 1.39
CA SER A 53 -7.38 6.06 0.48
C SER A 53 -8.82 5.94 0.97
N MET A 54 -9.77 6.07 0.05
CA MET A 54 -11.16 5.66 0.28
C MET A 54 -11.38 4.17 -0.04
N LEU A 55 -10.33 3.46 -0.50
CA LEU A 55 -10.38 2.02 -0.73
C LEU A 55 -10.39 1.28 0.59
N SER A 56 -11.14 0.18 0.65
CA SER A 56 -11.11 -0.70 1.81
C SER A 56 -9.78 -1.46 1.88
N LEU A 57 -9.44 -2.00 3.05
CA LEU A 57 -8.29 -2.88 3.20
C LEU A 57 -8.33 -4.05 2.21
N ASN A 58 -9.51 -4.64 1.97
CA ASN A 58 -9.68 -5.74 1.04
C ASN A 58 -9.37 -5.33 -0.41
N ASP A 59 -9.81 -4.14 -0.82
CA ASP A 59 -9.53 -3.62 -2.17
C ASP A 59 -8.02 -3.45 -2.39
N ILE A 60 -7.33 -2.90 -1.39
CA ILE A 60 -5.88 -2.71 -1.43
C ILE A 60 -5.15 -4.05 -1.45
N GLN A 61 -5.56 -5.00 -0.61
CA GLN A 61 -4.98 -6.35 -0.62
C GLN A 61 -5.20 -7.06 -1.96
N LEU A 62 -6.34 -6.84 -2.62
CA LEU A 62 -6.61 -7.37 -3.95
C LEU A 62 -5.65 -6.78 -4.98
N ILE A 63 -5.50 -5.45 -5.01
CA ILE A 63 -4.56 -4.74 -5.90
C ILE A 63 -3.13 -5.28 -5.73
N LEU A 64 -2.66 -5.41 -4.48
CA LEU A 64 -1.33 -5.94 -4.20
C LEU A 64 -1.16 -7.38 -4.73
N LYS A 65 -2.18 -8.24 -4.60
CA LYS A 65 -2.17 -9.61 -5.15
C LYS A 65 -2.19 -9.62 -6.67
N GLU A 66 -3.01 -8.78 -7.31
CA GLU A 66 -3.10 -8.63 -8.77
C GLU A 66 -1.74 -8.23 -9.37
N ASN A 67 -0.97 -7.42 -8.64
CA ASN A 67 0.38 -6.99 -9.03
C ASN A 67 1.51 -7.94 -8.59
N GLN A 68 1.16 -9.14 -8.11
CA GLN A 68 2.11 -10.16 -7.63
C GLN A 68 3.06 -9.63 -6.54
N ILE A 69 2.58 -8.70 -5.71
CA ILE A 69 3.33 -8.16 -4.59
C ILE A 69 3.11 -9.09 -3.39
N VAL A 70 4.19 -9.65 -2.86
CA VAL A 70 4.17 -10.42 -1.62
C VAL A 70 4.22 -9.45 -0.44
N PHE A 71 3.21 -9.49 0.41
CA PHE A 71 3.08 -8.55 1.53
C PHE A 71 2.62 -9.22 2.83
N GLU A 72 2.98 -8.61 3.94
CA GLU A 72 2.43 -8.88 5.27
C GLU A 72 1.80 -7.59 5.82
N LEU A 73 0.57 -7.68 6.33
CA LEU A 73 -0.10 -6.53 6.94
C LEU A 73 0.56 -6.20 8.27
N THR A 74 1.05 -4.97 8.42
CA THR A 74 1.64 -4.50 9.67
C THR A 74 0.52 -4.02 10.58
N ASN A 75 0.08 -4.88 11.51
CA ASN A 75 -0.78 -4.46 12.62
C ASN A 75 0.06 -3.68 13.66
N GLU A 76 0.46 -2.46 13.35
CA GLU A 76 0.93 -1.53 14.39
C GLU A 76 -0.29 -1.03 15.18
N ARG A 77 -0.89 -1.92 15.98
CA ARG A 77 -1.61 -1.53 17.20
C ARG A 77 -0.56 -1.14 18.24
N ASN A 78 0.01 0.05 18.12
CA ASN A 78 0.67 0.69 19.26
C ASN A 78 -0.33 1.69 19.84
N ILE A 79 -0.95 1.24 20.92
CA ILE A 79 -1.62 2.07 21.94
C ILE A 79 -0.54 2.91 22.62
#